data_AF-A0A962H687-F1
#
_entry.id   AF-A0A962H687-F1
#
_cell.length_a   1.000
_cell.length_b   1.000
_cell.length_c   1.000
_cell.angle_alpha   90.00
_cell.angle_beta   90.00
_cell.angle_gamma   90.00
#
_symmetry.space_group_name_H-M   'P 1'
#
loop_
_entity.id
_entity.type
_entity.pdbx_description
1 polymer ?
#
loop_
_entity_poly.entity_id
_entity_poly.type
_entity_poly.pdbx_seq_one_letter_code
_entity_poly.pdbx_strand_id
1 'polypeptide(L)'
;VQVVCPGFAVDCLETLEEIAMENAQLFKSAGGRDLEYIPALNADPAHAAALAEVAQSLLAGWADADPDAAELSARRERAQRMAVDSPHGPKA
;
A
#
# COMPACT_ATOMS: atom_id res chain seq x y z
N VAL A 1 17.12 12.77 -12.03
CA VAL A 1 16.57 13.27 -10.75
C VAL A 1 15.67 12.18 -10.24
N GLN A 2 15.89 11.68 -9.02
CA GLN A 2 14.99 10.69 -8.43
C GLN A 2 13.97 11.42 -7.56
N VAL A 3 12.70 11.01 -7.65
CA VAL A 3 11.59 11.61 -6.90
C VAL A 3 10.97 10.56 -5.98
N VAL A 4 10.78 10.94 -4.71
CA VAL A 4 9.97 10.19 -3.74
C VAL A 4 8.68 10.97 -3.46
N CYS A 5 7.57 10.26 -3.25
CA CYS A 5 6.26 10.84 -2.94
C CYS A 5 5.82 10.41 -1.52
N PRO A 6 6.40 10.96 -0.44
CA PRO A 6 6.21 10.46 0.92
C PRO A 6 4.80 10.69 1.50
N GLY A 7 3.94 11.43 0.80
CA GLY A 7 2.53 11.58 1.14
C GLY A 7 1.71 10.30 0.93
N PHE A 8 2.24 9.32 0.20
CA PHE A 8 1.58 8.06 -0.11
C PHE A 8 2.52 6.88 0.16
N ALA A 9 2.01 5.87 0.88
CA ALA A 9 2.76 4.63 1.15
C ALA A 9 2.52 3.55 0.08
N VAL A 10 1.53 3.76 -0.79
CA VAL A 10 1.12 2.85 -1.87
C VAL A 10 0.93 3.68 -3.14
N ASP A 11 1.24 3.09 -4.29
CA ASP A 11 1.08 3.73 -5.58
C ASP A 11 -0.39 4.06 -5.90
N CYS A 12 -0.58 5.22 -6.51
CA CYS A 12 -1.87 5.77 -6.90
C CYS A 12 -1.75 6.49 -8.26
N LEU A 13 -2.83 7.13 -8.69
CA LEU A 13 -2.88 7.85 -9.96
C LEU A 13 -1.82 8.96 -10.00
N GLU A 14 -1.71 9.69 -8.90
CA GLU A 14 -0.78 10.79 -8.72
C GLU A 14 0.68 10.32 -8.86
N THR A 15 1.05 9.14 -8.34
CA THR A 15 2.44 8.65 -8.45
C THR A 15 2.75 8.08 -9.83
N LEU A 16 1.85 7.26 -10.38
CA LEU A 16 2.12 6.51 -11.62
C LEU A 16 1.91 7.34 -12.88
N GLU A 17 0.86 8.16 -12.94
CA GLU A 17 0.55 8.95 -14.14
C GLU A 17 1.14 10.35 -14.02
N GLU A 18 0.80 11.09 -12.96
CA GLU A 18 1.22 12.50 -12.86
C GLU A 18 2.73 12.64 -12.62
N ILE A 19 3.32 11.90 -11.68
CA ILE A 19 4.76 11.99 -11.40
C ILE A 19 5.59 11.22 -12.43
N ALA A 20 5.34 9.92 -12.61
CA ALA A 20 6.22 9.07 -13.41
C ALA A 20 6.08 9.29 -14.93
N MET A 21 4.95 9.81 -15.42
CA MET A 21 4.73 10.05 -16.84
C MET A 21 4.67 11.55 -17.17
N GLU A 22 3.70 12.29 -16.65
CA GLU A 22 3.45 13.68 -17.05
C GLU A 22 4.60 14.61 -16.64
N ASN A 23 5.01 14.56 -15.37
CA ASN A 23 6.12 15.38 -14.88
C ASN A 23 7.46 14.96 -15.47
N ALA A 24 7.68 13.67 -15.75
CA ALA A 24 8.88 13.22 -16.45
C ALA A 24 8.98 13.82 -17.88
N GLN A 25 7.85 13.84 -18.62
CA GLN A 25 7.77 14.47 -19.93
C GLN A 25 7.95 15.98 -19.85
N LEU A 26 7.32 16.64 -18.87
CA LEU A 26 7.44 18.08 -18.65
C LEU A 26 8.89 18.45 -18.31
N PHE A 27 9.54 17.69 -17.43
CA PHE A 27 10.94 17.90 -17.05
C PHE A 27 11.87 17.82 -18.25
N LYS A 28 11.70 16.80 -19.10
CA LYS A 28 12.48 16.65 -20.32
C LYS A 28 12.24 17.78 -21.32
N SER A 29 10.99 18.18 -21.50
CA SER A 29 10.61 19.30 -22.38
C SER A 29 11.18 20.63 -21.92
N ALA A 30 11.38 20.80 -20.60
CA ALA A 30 12.02 21.97 -20.01
C ALA A 30 13.56 21.95 -20.06
N GLY A 31 14.18 20.96 -20.73
CA GLY A 31 15.64 20.82 -20.84
C GLY A 31 16.28 19.95 -19.76
N GLY A 32 15.48 19.32 -18.90
CA GLY A 32 15.94 18.27 -18.01
C GLY A 32 16.38 17.01 -18.77
N ARG A 33 17.26 16.20 -18.16
CA ARG A 33 17.67 14.92 -18.74
C ARG A 33 16.66 13.82 -18.42
N ASP A 34 16.70 13.32 -17.18
CA ASP A 34 15.85 12.23 -16.71
C ASP A 34 15.26 12.59 -15.34
N LEU A 35 13.96 12.32 -15.19
CA LEU A 35 13.23 12.31 -13.92
C LEU A 35 12.65 10.91 -13.77
N GLU A 36 12.99 10.24 -12.68
CA GLU A 36 12.54 8.89 -12.40
C GLU A 36 11.89 8.85 -11.01
N TYR A 37 10.69 8.29 -11.00
CA TYR A 37 9.92 8.06 -9.80
C TYR A 37 10.45 6.82 -9.06
N ILE A 38 10.62 6.93 -7.75
CA ILE A 38 10.91 5.79 -6.87
C ILE A 38 9.57 5.23 -6.39
N PRO A 39 9.25 3.95 -6.69
CA PRO A 39 8.00 3.32 -6.29
C PRO A 39 7.70 3.45 -4.80
N ALA A 40 6.42 3.56 -4.47
CA ALA A 40 5.97 3.55 -3.10
C ALA A 40 6.27 2.19 -2.44
N LEU A 41 6.13 2.12 -1.12
CA LEU A 41 6.41 0.91 -0.35
C LEU A 41 5.47 -0.25 -0.72
N ASN A 42 4.23 0.06 -1.13
CA ASN A 42 3.26 -0.92 -1.62
C ASN A 42 3.11 -2.11 -0.65
N ALA A 43 3.11 -3.34 -1.18
CA ALA A 43 2.98 -4.57 -0.43
C ALA A 43 4.33 -5.10 0.13
N ASP A 44 5.35 -4.25 0.25
CA ASP A 44 6.64 -4.67 0.81
C ASP A 44 6.45 -5.25 2.23
N PRO A 45 6.98 -6.45 2.53
CA PRO A 45 6.82 -7.08 3.84
C PRO A 45 7.34 -6.23 5.00
N ALA A 46 8.42 -5.46 4.80
CA ALA A 46 8.97 -4.58 5.83
C ALA A 46 8.03 -3.39 6.11
N HIS A 47 7.34 -2.88 5.08
CA HIS A 47 6.32 -1.85 5.26
C HIS A 47 5.12 -2.38 6.06
N ALA A 48 4.62 -3.58 5.72
CA ALA A 48 3.54 -4.21 6.49
C ALA A 48 3.95 -4.47 7.95
N ALA A 49 5.18 -4.93 8.18
CA ALA A 49 5.72 -5.14 9.53
C ALA A 49 5.80 -3.83 10.33
N ALA A 50 6.30 -2.74 9.71
CA ALA A 50 6.38 -1.43 10.36
C ALA A 50 4.98 -0.89 10.74
N LEU A 51 3.99 -1.01 9.85
CA LEU A 51 2.60 -0.63 10.16
C LEU A 51 2.02 -1.47 11.30
N ALA A 52 2.31 -2.78 11.32
CA ALA A 52 1.86 -3.68 12.38
C ALA A 52 2.47 -3.32 13.74
N GLU A 53 3.74 -2.91 13.78
CA GLU A 53 4.42 -2.45 14.99
C GLU A 53 3.77 -1.17 15.54
N VAL A 54 3.52 -0.18 14.68
CA VAL A 54 2.83 1.06 15.05
C VAL A 54 1.43 0.75 15.60
N ALA A 55 0.67 -0.12 14.92
CA ALA A 55 -0.67 -0.50 15.36
C ALA A 55 -0.64 -1.22 16.72
N GLN A 56 0.28 -2.17 16.94
CA GLN A 56 0.44 -2.86 18.22
C GLN A 56 0.80 -1.89 19.34
N SER A 57 1.70 -0.94 19.08
CA SER A 57 2.07 0.08 20.07
C SER A 57 0.90 0.98 20.45
N LEU A 58 0.06 1.38 19.48
CA LEU A 58 -1.08 2.27 19.73
C LEU A 58 -2.26 1.54 20.38
N LEU A 59 -2.41 0.25 20.11
CA LEU A 59 -3.48 -0.60 20.64
C LEU A 59 -3.10 -1.29 21.96
N ALA A 60 -1.91 -1.02 22.51
CA ALA A 60 -1.47 -1.58 23.78
C ALA A 60 -2.49 -1.26 24.90
N GLY A 61 -3.01 -2.30 25.54
CA GLY A 61 -4.06 -2.19 26.58
C GLY A 61 -5.50 -2.06 26.05
N TRP A 62 -5.73 -2.04 24.74
CA TRP A 62 -7.06 -2.19 24.15
C TRP A 62 -7.36 -3.65 23.77
N ALA A 63 -6.34 -4.49 23.70
CA ALA A 63 -6.39 -5.88 23.28
C ALA A 63 -6.34 -6.87 24.46
N ASP A 64 -6.91 -6.51 25.61
CA ASP A 64 -6.91 -7.37 26.81
C ASP A 64 -7.69 -8.70 26.66
N ALA A 65 -8.41 -8.87 25.54
CA ALA A 65 -9.03 -10.13 25.17
C ALA A 65 -8.26 -10.77 24.01
N ASP A 66 -7.68 -11.94 24.28
CA ASP A 66 -7.12 -12.78 23.23
C ASP A 66 -8.25 -13.16 22.26
N PRO A 67 -8.15 -12.81 20.96
CA PRO A 67 -9.20 -13.11 20.02
C PRO A 67 -9.34 -14.62 19.86
N ASP A 68 -10.57 -15.12 20.01
CA ASP A 68 -10.88 -16.54 19.82
C ASP A 68 -10.42 -17.01 18.43
N ALA A 69 -9.55 -18.03 18.42
CA ALA A 69 -8.99 -18.61 17.21
C ALA A 69 -10.06 -19.09 16.23
N ALA A 70 -11.21 -19.57 16.74
CA ALA A 70 -12.33 -19.99 15.92
C ALA A 70 -12.98 -18.80 15.18
N GLU A 71 -13.17 -17.68 15.88
CA GLU A 71 -13.71 -16.44 15.30
C GLU A 71 -12.74 -15.84 14.26
N LEU A 72 -11.42 -15.89 14.52
CA LEU A 72 -10.40 -15.47 13.56
C LEU A 72 -10.40 -16.33 12.29
N SER A 73 -10.54 -17.66 12.43
CA SER A 73 -10.66 -18.57 11.28
C SER A 73 -11.91 -18.24 10.47
N ALA A 74 -13.06 -18.09 11.14
CA ALA A 74 -14.31 -17.73 10.48
C ALA A 74 -14.24 -16.37 9.76
N ARG A 75 -13.56 -15.38 10.35
CA ARG A 75 -13.31 -14.07 9.72
C ARG A 75 -12.45 -14.18 8.47
N ARG A 76 -11.37 -14.97 8.53
CA ARG A 76 -10.50 -15.23 7.36
C ARG A 76 -11.26 -15.91 6.24
N GLU A 77 -12.05 -16.93 6.55
CA GLU A 77 -12.88 -17.60 5.55
C GLU A 77 -13.93 -16.66 4.94
N ARG A 78 -14.55 -15.78 5.73
CA ARG A 78 -15.47 -14.75 5.20
C ARG A 78 -14.75 -13.80 4.24
N ALA A 79 -13.56 -13.32 4.61
CA ALA A 79 -12.75 -12.44 3.76
C ALA A 79 -12.32 -13.14 2.46
N GLN A 80 -11.94 -14.42 2.53
CA GLN A 80 -11.59 -15.23 1.37
C GLN A 80 -12.80 -15.47 0.46
N ARG A 81 -13.98 -15.78 1.01
CA ARG A 81 -15.22 -15.91 0.23
C ARG A 81 -15.59 -14.60 -0.47
N MET A 82 -15.48 -13.46 0.21
CA MET A 82 -15.71 -12.14 -0.40
C MET A 82 -14.70 -11.79 -1.49
N ALA A 83 -13.46 -12.28 -1.39
CA ALA A 83 -12.45 -12.12 -2.44
C ALA A 83 -12.75 -13.00 -3.68
N VAL A 84 -13.37 -14.17 -3.48
CA VAL A 84 -13.76 -15.11 -4.56
C VAL A 84 -15.08 -14.70 -5.23
N ASP A 85 -16.05 -14.21 -4.47
CA ASP A 85 -17.38 -13.75 -4.97
C ASP A 85 -17.35 -12.30 -5.49
N SER A 86 -16.20 -11.63 -5.48
CA SER A 86 -16.05 -10.30 -6.07
C SER A 86 -16.29 -10.37 -7.59
N PRO A 87 -17.23 -9.56 -8.15
CA PRO A 87 -17.51 -9.56 -9.59
C PRO A 87 -16.31 -9.10 -10.45
N HIS A 88 -15.20 -8.68 -9.83
CA HIS A 88 -13.99 -8.21 -10.49
C HIS A 88 -12.83 -9.24 -10.44
N GLY A 89 -13.09 -10.48 -10.02
CA GLY A 89 -12.08 -11.54 -9.93
C GLY A 89 -11.02 -11.29 -8.85
N PRO A 90 -10.11 -12.26 -8.60
CA PRO A 90 -9.05 -12.09 -7.62
C PRO A 90 -8.13 -10.95 -8.08
N LYS A 91 -8.01 -9.89 -7.26
CA LYS A 91 -6.93 -8.92 -7.42
C LYS A 91 -5.64 -9.61 -6.98
N ALA A 92 -4.77 -9.88 -7.95
CA ALA A 92 -3.44 -10.43 -7.75
C ALA A 92 -2.57 -9.55 -6.86
#